data_AF-G5BJP7-F1
#
_entry.id   AF-G5BJP7-F1
#
_cell.length_a   1.000
_cell.length_b   1.000
_cell.length_c   1.000
_cell.angle_alpha   90.00
_cell.angle_beta   90.00
_cell.angle_gamma   90.00
#
_symmetry.space_group_name_H-M   'P 1'
#
loop_
_entity.id
_entity.type
_entity.pdbx_description
1 polymer ?
#
loop_
_entity_poly.entity_id
_entity_poly.type
_entity_poly.pdbx_seq_one_letter_code
_entity_poly.pdbx_strand_id
1 'polypeptide(L)'
;MLADKHAKEIEEESETTVEIDLTDKQKHQLKHRELFLSCQYESLPATHIGGKCSVALLNETECVLSYLEKEDTFFYSLVYDPSVKTLLADKGEIRGGPRYQADIPEMVLEGESDEREQSKLEARAVRTFARALDCSSSVRQPSLHMSAAAASRDITLFHAMDMLYRHGYDLSSAISVLVPLGGPVVCRDEMEKWSASEASLFEEVLEKYGKDFNDIRQDILPWKSLMSIIEYYYMWKTTDRYVQQKCVKAAEAESKLKQVYIPTYSQPDPNQISTSNGKPGTVNGAVGSTFQPQKSPLRSSL
;
A
#
# COMPACT_ATOMS: atom_id res chain seq x y z
N MET A 1 -18.95 -11.21 -32.93
CA MET A 1 -19.95 -12.00 -32.17
C MET A 1 -20.09 -11.57 -30.71
N LEU A 2 -19.02 -11.33 -29.93
CA LEU A 2 -19.14 -10.70 -28.59
C LEU A 2 -19.20 -9.16 -28.65
N ALA A 3 -18.47 -8.54 -29.58
CA ALA A 3 -18.55 -7.10 -29.83
C ALA A 3 -19.95 -6.64 -30.31
N ASP A 4 -20.59 -7.44 -31.17
CA ASP A 4 -21.95 -7.14 -31.67
C ASP A 4 -23.01 -7.28 -30.58
N LYS A 5 -22.76 -8.10 -29.56
CA LYS A 5 -23.70 -8.33 -28.46
C LYS A 5 -23.70 -7.15 -27.49
N HIS A 6 -22.51 -6.64 -27.18
CA HIS A 6 -22.33 -5.43 -26.36
C HIS A 6 -22.78 -4.16 -27.10
N ALA A 7 -22.66 -4.11 -28.42
CA ALA A 7 -23.21 -3.01 -29.23
C ALA A 7 -24.75 -2.98 -29.20
N LYS A 8 -25.39 -4.15 -29.17
CA LYS A 8 -26.85 -4.29 -29.17
C LYS A 8 -27.48 -4.01 -27.80
N GLU A 9 -26.79 -4.37 -26.72
CA GLU A 9 -27.21 -4.06 -25.35
C GLU A 9 -27.07 -2.54 -25.05
N ILE A 10 -26.10 -1.85 -25.68
CA ILE A 10 -25.97 -0.38 -25.62
C ILE A 10 -27.10 0.33 -26.40
N GLU A 11 -27.57 -0.22 -27.52
CA GLU A 11 -28.72 0.35 -28.26
C GLU A 11 -30.03 0.20 -27.47
N GLU A 12 -30.28 -0.93 -26.80
CA GLU A 12 -31.51 -1.17 -26.01
C GLU A 12 -31.57 -0.42 -24.67
N GLU A 13 -30.44 -0.12 -24.01
CA GLU A 13 -30.45 0.66 -22.75
C GLU A 13 -30.38 2.19 -22.96
N SER A 14 -30.05 2.64 -24.17
CA SER A 14 -30.00 4.07 -24.52
C SER A 14 -31.38 4.76 -24.59
N GLU A 15 -32.47 3.99 -24.63
CA GLU A 15 -33.85 4.53 -24.69
C GLU A 15 -34.34 5.18 -23.37
N THR A 16 -33.56 5.13 -22.28
CA THR A 16 -34.01 5.69 -20.97
C THR A 16 -33.14 6.82 -20.42
N THR A 17 -32.08 7.22 -21.13
CA THR A 17 -31.32 8.44 -20.81
C THR A 17 -31.85 9.58 -21.66
N VAL A 18 -32.33 10.63 -21.00
CA VAL A 18 -32.76 11.92 -21.58
C VAL A 18 -31.98 12.23 -22.86
N GLU A 19 -32.60 12.04 -24.03
CA GLU A 19 -32.01 12.35 -25.32
C GLU A 19 -31.70 13.85 -25.37
N ILE A 20 -30.45 14.21 -25.11
CA ILE A 20 -29.92 15.50 -25.55
C ILE A 20 -29.81 15.36 -27.07
N ASP A 21 -30.72 16.00 -27.79
CA ASP A 21 -30.82 15.96 -29.26
C ASP A 21 -29.58 16.64 -29.90
N LEU A 22 -28.48 15.88 -29.95
CA LEU A 22 -27.21 16.29 -30.55
C LEU A 22 -27.31 16.19 -32.07
N THR A 23 -26.92 17.25 -32.78
CA THR A 23 -26.89 17.24 -34.24
C THR A 23 -25.88 16.20 -34.75
N ASP A 24 -26.11 15.57 -35.91
CA ASP A 24 -25.20 14.58 -36.50
C ASP A 24 -23.74 15.07 -36.62
N LYS A 25 -23.56 16.36 -36.90
CA LYS A 25 -22.25 17.02 -36.93
C LYS A 25 -21.56 16.99 -35.56
N GLN A 26 -22.31 17.25 -34.48
CA GLN A 26 -21.78 17.25 -33.11
C GLN A 26 -21.44 15.84 -32.67
N LYS A 27 -22.31 14.86 -32.97
CA LYS A 27 -22.03 13.42 -32.74
C LYS A 27 -20.75 12.99 -33.43
N HIS A 28 -20.54 13.38 -34.68
CA HIS A 28 -19.33 13.06 -35.42
C HIS A 28 -18.08 13.72 -34.80
N GLN A 29 -18.15 15.01 -34.44
CA GLN A 29 -17.04 15.70 -33.81
C GLN A 29 -16.66 15.08 -32.46
N LEU A 30 -17.65 14.65 -31.69
CA LEU A 30 -17.44 14.03 -30.39
C LEU A 30 -16.69 12.69 -30.49
N LYS A 31 -16.95 11.89 -31.53
CA LYS A 31 -16.19 10.65 -31.79
C LYS A 31 -14.69 10.90 -32.02
N HIS A 32 -14.30 12.06 -32.55
CA HIS A 32 -12.89 12.45 -32.69
C HIS A 32 -12.26 12.96 -31.38
N ARG A 33 -13.08 13.20 -30.35
CA ARG A 33 -12.63 13.65 -29.02
C ARG A 33 -12.48 12.50 -28.02
N GLU A 34 -12.95 11.31 -28.36
CA GLU A 34 -12.85 10.11 -27.53
C GLU A 34 -11.48 9.45 -27.70
N LEU A 35 -10.81 9.21 -26.58
CA LEU A 35 -9.55 8.49 -26.48
C LEU A 35 -9.73 7.26 -25.58
N PHE A 36 -8.82 6.29 -25.71
CA PHE A 36 -8.74 5.15 -24.79
C PHE A 36 -7.50 5.25 -23.92
N LEU A 37 -7.68 5.09 -22.60
CA LEU A 37 -6.56 5.02 -21.67
C LEU A 37 -5.90 3.63 -21.79
N SER A 38 -4.61 3.57 -22.08
CA SER A 38 -3.84 2.32 -22.16
C SER A 38 -2.75 2.31 -21.10
N CYS A 39 -2.52 1.16 -20.44
CA CYS A 39 -1.39 0.97 -19.52
C CYS A 39 -0.04 0.75 -20.25
N GLN A 40 0.05 1.10 -21.54
CA GLN A 40 1.29 1.06 -22.30
C GLN A 40 2.20 2.24 -21.94
N TYR A 41 3.46 1.93 -21.62
CA TYR A 41 4.48 2.93 -21.31
C TYR A 41 5.51 3.00 -22.43
N GLU A 42 5.77 4.21 -22.92
CA GLU A 42 6.81 4.50 -23.91
C GLU A 42 7.68 5.66 -23.43
N SER A 43 8.98 5.59 -23.70
CA SER A 43 9.92 6.67 -23.36
C SER A 43 10.34 7.39 -24.64
N LEU A 44 9.97 8.66 -24.74
CA LEU A 44 10.27 9.52 -25.89
C LEU A 44 10.97 10.81 -25.42
N PRO A 45 11.90 11.36 -26.21
CA PRO A 45 12.47 12.69 -25.96
C PRO A 45 11.41 13.79 -25.93
N ALA A 46 11.59 14.80 -25.07
CA ALA A 46 10.67 15.92 -24.92
C ALA A 46 10.45 16.75 -26.21
N THR A 47 11.35 16.63 -27.19
CA THR A 47 11.24 17.27 -28.50
C THR A 47 10.04 16.77 -29.32
N HIS A 48 9.45 15.63 -28.97
CA HIS A 48 8.25 15.09 -29.64
C HIS A 48 6.95 15.79 -29.21
N ILE A 49 6.98 16.61 -28.16
CA ILE A 49 5.79 17.28 -27.63
C ILE A 49 5.44 18.50 -28.49
N GLY A 50 4.34 18.42 -29.24
CA GLY A 50 3.85 19.52 -30.09
C GLY A 50 2.92 20.51 -29.40
N GLY A 51 2.40 20.19 -28.21
CA GLY A 51 1.44 21.02 -27.48
C GLY A 51 0.90 20.32 -26.24
N LYS A 52 0.11 21.06 -25.44
CA LYS A 52 -0.56 20.55 -24.23
C LYS A 52 -2.06 20.38 -24.52
N CYS A 53 -2.61 19.22 -24.19
CA CYS A 53 -4.05 18.95 -24.22
C CYS A 53 -4.61 18.65 -22.83
N SER A 54 -5.94 18.65 -22.70
CA SER A 54 -6.67 18.26 -21.50
C SER A 54 -7.46 16.99 -21.80
N VAL A 55 -7.22 15.93 -21.03
CA VAL A 55 -7.94 14.66 -21.13
C VAL A 55 -8.59 14.37 -19.79
N ALA A 56 -9.92 14.20 -19.76
CA ALA A 56 -10.68 13.92 -18.54
C ALA A 56 -11.49 12.62 -18.67
N LEU A 57 -11.81 12.00 -17.54
CA LEU A 57 -12.75 10.88 -17.49
C LEU A 57 -14.16 11.40 -17.75
N LEU A 58 -14.90 10.76 -18.66
CA LEU A 58 -16.28 11.15 -18.96
C LEU A 58 -17.16 10.95 -17.72
N ASN A 59 -17.62 12.06 -17.15
CA ASN A 59 -18.56 12.06 -16.05
C ASN A 59 -19.99 12.08 -16.59
N GLU A 60 -20.86 11.19 -16.11
CA GLU A 60 -22.25 11.06 -16.57
C GLU A 60 -23.10 12.29 -16.23
N THR A 61 -22.67 13.09 -15.24
CA THR A 61 -23.35 14.34 -14.86
C THR A 61 -22.84 15.56 -15.64
N GLU A 62 -21.79 15.43 -16.44
CA GLU A 62 -21.24 16.54 -17.22
C GLU A 62 -21.89 16.63 -18.60
N CYS A 63 -22.10 17.86 -19.07
CA CYS A 63 -22.62 18.09 -20.41
C CYS A 63 -21.54 17.74 -21.44
N VAL A 64 -21.82 16.76 -22.29
CA VAL A 64 -20.96 16.29 -23.37
C VAL A 64 -20.56 17.41 -24.36
N LEU A 65 -21.38 18.45 -24.47
CA LEU A 65 -21.07 19.63 -25.30
C LEU A 65 -19.88 20.45 -24.79
N SER A 66 -19.56 20.38 -23.50
CA SER A 66 -18.41 21.10 -22.91
C SER A 66 -17.08 20.64 -23.52
N TYR A 67 -17.01 19.41 -24.02
CA TYR A 67 -15.85 18.85 -24.70
C TYR A 67 -15.66 19.41 -26.13
N LEU A 68 -16.71 19.99 -26.72
CA LEU A 68 -16.66 20.63 -28.04
C LEU A 68 -16.35 22.13 -27.97
N GLU A 69 -16.42 22.74 -26.78
CA GLU A 69 -16.15 24.18 -26.60
C GLU A 69 -14.68 24.56 -26.82
N LYS A 70 -13.75 23.60 -26.65
CA LYS A 70 -12.30 23.83 -26.74
C LYS A 70 -11.65 22.83 -27.67
N GLU A 71 -10.72 23.32 -28.49
CA GLU A 71 -10.03 22.49 -29.48
C GLU A 71 -9.02 21.51 -28.88
N ASP A 72 -8.60 21.70 -27.63
CA ASP A 72 -7.58 20.88 -26.94
C ASP A 72 -8.16 19.99 -25.82
N THR A 73 -9.48 19.80 -25.80
CA THR A 73 -10.14 18.95 -24.80
C THR A 73 -10.54 17.61 -25.40
N PHE A 74 -10.26 16.53 -24.68
CA PHE A 74 -10.58 15.15 -25.02
C PHE A 74 -11.15 14.44 -23.79
N PHE A 75 -11.79 13.30 -24.00
CA PHE A 75 -12.29 12.47 -22.90
C PHE A 75 -12.01 10.98 -23.16
N TYR A 76 -12.07 10.19 -22.09
CA TYR A 76 -12.08 8.74 -22.16
C TYR A 76 -13.18 8.18 -21.26
N SER A 77 -13.73 7.04 -21.66
CA SER A 77 -14.75 6.28 -20.91
C SER A 77 -14.31 4.84 -20.65
N LEU A 78 -13.37 4.34 -21.46
CA LEU A 78 -12.88 2.97 -21.45
C LEU A 78 -11.35 2.93 -21.31
N VAL A 79 -10.88 1.87 -20.65
CA VAL A 79 -9.48 1.48 -20.57
C VAL A 79 -9.22 0.38 -21.58
N TYR A 80 -8.22 0.58 -22.44
CA TYR A 80 -7.76 -0.42 -23.40
C TYR A 80 -6.60 -1.23 -22.82
N ASP A 81 -6.75 -2.56 -22.80
CA ASP A 81 -5.65 -3.48 -22.50
C ASP A 81 -4.99 -3.95 -23.81
N PRO A 82 -3.75 -3.52 -24.12
CA PRO A 82 -3.05 -3.91 -25.34
C PRO A 82 -2.70 -5.40 -25.41
N SER A 83 -2.58 -6.06 -24.26
CA SER A 83 -2.13 -7.46 -24.15
C SER A 83 -3.21 -8.41 -24.65
N VAL A 84 -4.45 -8.15 -24.26
CA VAL A 84 -5.63 -8.96 -24.61
C VAL A 84 -6.51 -8.30 -25.67
N LYS A 85 -6.22 -7.05 -26.06
CA LYS A 85 -6.97 -6.25 -27.04
C LYS A 85 -8.44 -6.07 -26.66
N THR A 86 -8.69 -5.81 -25.38
CA THR A 86 -10.04 -5.60 -24.84
C THR A 86 -10.23 -4.19 -24.34
N LEU A 87 -11.45 -3.69 -24.42
CA LEU A 87 -11.88 -2.45 -23.78
C LEU A 87 -12.63 -2.81 -22.49
N LEU A 88 -12.25 -2.18 -21.39
CA LEU A 88 -12.87 -2.31 -20.08
C LEU A 88 -13.48 -0.98 -19.71
N ALA A 89 -14.70 -0.98 -19.16
CA ALA A 89 -15.22 0.22 -18.55
C ALA A 89 -14.36 0.58 -17.33
N ASP A 90 -13.93 1.84 -17.23
CA ASP A 90 -13.20 2.33 -16.05
C ASP A 90 -14.11 2.39 -14.80
N LYS A 91 -15.41 2.18 -14.98
CA LYS A 91 -16.42 2.20 -13.91
C LYS A 91 -16.76 0.79 -13.46
N GLY A 92 -16.53 0.51 -12.18
CA GLY A 92 -17.20 -0.57 -11.47
C GLY A 92 -18.70 -0.28 -11.39
N GLU A 93 -19.52 -1.30 -11.61
CA GLU A 93 -20.99 -1.18 -11.58
C GLU A 93 -21.54 -1.59 -10.21
N ILE A 94 -22.46 -0.78 -9.66
CA ILE A 94 -23.18 -1.12 -8.43
C ILE A 94 -24.40 -1.96 -8.80
N ARG A 95 -24.47 -3.18 -8.26
CA ARG A 95 -25.58 -4.10 -8.51
C ARG A 95 -26.71 -3.85 -7.52
N GLY A 96 -27.89 -3.50 -8.04
CA GLY A 96 -29.12 -3.36 -7.26
C GLY A 96 -29.93 -4.66 -7.22
N GLY A 97 -30.61 -4.91 -6.09
CA GLY A 97 -31.64 -5.95 -5.96
C GLY A 97 -31.46 -6.89 -4.76
N PRO A 98 -32.45 -7.76 -4.50
CA PRO A 98 -32.51 -8.58 -3.28
C PRO A 98 -31.34 -9.55 -3.10
N ARG A 99 -30.63 -9.89 -4.18
CA ARG A 99 -29.44 -10.77 -4.15
C ARG A 99 -28.16 -10.04 -3.76
N TYR A 100 -28.19 -8.72 -3.70
CA TYR A 100 -27.03 -7.85 -3.46
C TYR A 100 -27.22 -6.94 -2.25
N GLN A 101 -28.47 -6.58 -1.93
CA GLN A 101 -28.82 -5.78 -0.77
C GLN A 101 -28.87 -6.64 0.49
N ALA A 102 -28.43 -6.08 1.62
CA ALA A 102 -28.62 -6.70 2.92
C ALA A 102 -30.06 -6.48 3.38
N ASP A 103 -30.63 -7.48 4.06
CA ASP A 103 -31.89 -7.30 4.78
C ASP A 103 -31.66 -6.34 5.94
N ILE A 104 -32.44 -5.26 5.98
CA ILE A 104 -32.32 -4.23 7.01
C ILE A 104 -32.93 -4.79 8.30
N PRO A 105 -32.15 -4.95 9.39
CA PRO A 105 -32.69 -5.40 10.66
C PRO A 105 -33.72 -4.41 11.20
N GLU A 106 -34.79 -4.94 11.80
CA GLU A 106 -35.82 -4.10 12.41
C GLU A 106 -35.26 -3.34 13.61
N MET A 107 -35.72 -2.10 13.82
CA MET A 107 -35.32 -1.34 15.00
C MET A 107 -35.88 -2.02 16.25
N VAL A 108 -34.99 -2.32 17.20
CA VAL A 108 -35.38 -2.80 18.53
C VAL A 108 -36.25 -1.73 19.20
N LEU A 109 -37.42 -2.14 19.69
CA LEU A 109 -38.36 -1.25 20.34
C LEU A 109 -37.90 -0.90 21.76
N GLU A 110 -38.31 0.26 22.27
CA GLU A 110 -38.02 0.67 23.64
C GLU A 110 -38.59 -0.36 24.64
N GLY A 111 -37.69 -1.07 25.33
CA GLY A 111 -38.04 -2.09 26.32
C GLY A 111 -37.67 -3.53 25.92
N GLU A 112 -37.31 -3.78 24.66
CA GLU A 112 -36.74 -5.06 24.23
C GLU A 112 -35.22 -5.06 24.47
N SER A 113 -34.72 -6.13 25.10
CA SER A 113 -33.28 -6.29 25.33
C SER A 113 -32.62 -6.87 24.09
N ASP A 114 -31.62 -6.16 23.59
CA ASP A 114 -30.67 -6.69 22.61
C ASP A 114 -29.97 -7.93 23.19
N GLU A 115 -30.15 -9.09 22.55
CA GLU A 115 -29.62 -10.38 23.04
C GLU A 115 -28.08 -10.51 22.94
N ARG A 116 -27.38 -9.47 22.50
CA ARG A 116 -25.91 -9.47 22.38
C ARG A 116 -25.23 -9.42 23.75
N GLU A 117 -24.49 -10.46 24.10
CA GLU A 117 -23.67 -10.51 25.32
C GLU A 117 -22.45 -9.55 25.24
N GLN A 118 -22.63 -8.34 25.77
CA GLN A 118 -21.65 -7.24 25.84
C GLN A 118 -20.33 -7.61 26.56
N SER A 119 -20.35 -8.63 27.42
CA SER A 119 -19.24 -8.97 28.34
C SER A 119 -17.98 -9.53 27.67
N LYS A 120 -18.04 -9.94 26.39
CA LYS A 120 -16.94 -10.59 25.67
C LYS A 120 -15.94 -9.61 25.01
N LEU A 121 -16.19 -8.30 25.01
CA LEU A 121 -15.51 -7.36 24.12
C LEU A 121 -14.27 -6.62 24.70
N GLU A 122 -14.07 -6.54 26.02
CA GLU A 122 -13.36 -5.36 26.59
C GLU A 122 -11.96 -5.55 27.20
N ALA A 123 -11.36 -6.74 27.27
CA ALA A 123 -10.20 -6.92 28.17
C ALA A 123 -8.84 -7.21 27.48
N ARG A 124 -8.10 -6.18 27.02
CA ARG A 124 -6.69 -6.34 26.54
C ARG A 124 -5.81 -5.09 26.79
N ALA A 125 -4.91 -5.14 27.77
CA ALA A 125 -3.44 -4.87 27.75
C ALA A 125 -2.96 -4.48 29.19
N VAL A 126 -1.99 -5.12 29.89
CA VAL A 126 -0.51 -5.04 29.84
C VAL A 126 0.06 -5.72 31.12
N ARG A 127 1.20 -6.45 31.10
CA ARG A 127 2.42 -6.26 31.95
C ARG A 127 3.34 -7.50 32.10
N THR A 128 4.62 -7.19 32.32
CA THR A 128 5.88 -7.94 32.31
C THR A 128 6.40 -8.31 33.71
N PHE A 129 6.90 -9.56 33.97
CA PHE A 129 8.04 -9.85 34.89
C PHE A 129 8.57 -11.33 34.97
N ALA A 130 8.06 -12.31 34.24
CA ALA A 130 8.27 -13.74 34.56
C ALA A 130 9.62 -14.40 34.12
N ARG A 131 10.47 -13.75 33.32
CA ARG A 131 11.52 -14.46 32.54
C ARG A 131 12.91 -14.60 33.15
N ALA A 132 13.15 -14.13 34.36
CA ALA A 132 14.48 -14.22 34.98
C ALA A 132 14.82 -15.62 35.53
N LEU A 133 13.88 -16.57 35.52
CA LEU A 133 14.00 -17.85 36.23
C LEU A 133 14.02 -19.10 35.32
N ASP A 134 13.84 -18.95 34.00
CA ASP A 134 13.74 -20.06 33.05
C ASP A 134 15.11 -20.46 32.47
N CYS A 135 15.85 -21.29 33.23
CA CYS A 135 17.05 -21.97 32.73
C CYS A 135 16.69 -23.26 31.98
N SER A 136 16.05 -23.18 30.80
CA SER A 136 15.81 -24.39 29.97
C SER A 136 15.99 -24.21 28.46
N SER A 137 16.58 -23.12 27.97
CA SER A 137 17.06 -23.07 26.58
C SER A 137 18.53 -22.68 26.55
N SER A 138 19.37 -23.70 26.41
CA SER A 138 20.80 -23.58 26.17
C SER A 138 21.07 -23.04 24.76
N VAL A 139 20.93 -21.74 24.53
CA VAL A 139 21.73 -21.00 23.51
C VAL A 139 21.89 -19.56 23.97
N ARG A 140 23.04 -19.26 24.59
CA ARG A 140 23.43 -17.99 25.21
C ARG A 140 22.48 -17.56 26.33
N GLN A 141 23.03 -17.24 27.51
CA GLN A 141 22.25 -16.43 28.47
C GLN A 141 21.74 -15.22 27.69
N PRO A 142 20.42 -15.05 27.51
CA PRO A 142 19.91 -13.84 26.91
C PRO A 142 20.35 -12.73 27.86
N SER A 143 20.95 -11.68 27.30
CA SER A 143 21.27 -10.50 28.08
C SER A 143 20.00 -10.04 28.82
N LEU A 144 20.17 -9.43 29.99
CA LEU A 144 19.05 -8.95 30.80
C LEU A 144 18.03 -8.14 29.97
N HIS A 145 18.53 -7.30 29.04
CA HIS A 145 17.68 -6.51 28.14
C HIS A 145 16.89 -7.37 27.15
N MET A 146 17.46 -8.46 26.61
CA MET A 146 16.75 -9.36 25.68
C MET A 146 15.65 -10.13 26.40
N SER A 147 15.93 -10.64 27.60
CA SER A 147 14.92 -11.32 28.43
C SER A 147 13.78 -10.38 28.83
N ALA A 148 14.10 -9.13 29.20
CA ALA A 148 13.11 -8.12 29.53
C ALA A 148 12.26 -7.70 28.31
N ALA A 149 12.89 -7.49 27.15
CA ALA A 149 12.20 -7.15 25.91
C ALA A 149 11.26 -8.28 25.47
N ALA A 150 11.72 -9.52 25.56
CA ALA A 150 10.94 -10.68 25.15
C ALA A 150 9.76 -10.93 26.13
N ALA A 151 9.93 -10.71 27.44
CA ALA A 151 8.84 -10.70 28.41
C ALA A 151 7.81 -9.57 28.18
N SER A 152 8.20 -8.50 27.49
CA SER A 152 7.36 -7.34 27.18
C SER A 152 6.56 -7.49 25.88
N ARG A 153 6.62 -8.65 25.21
CA ARG A 153 5.88 -8.94 23.98
C ARG A 153 4.39 -9.14 24.24
N ASP A 154 3.57 -8.85 23.23
CA ASP A 154 2.11 -8.79 23.32
C ASP A 154 1.45 -10.07 23.83
N ILE A 155 2.02 -11.23 23.54
CA ILE A 155 1.50 -12.52 24.03
C ILE A 155 1.44 -12.57 25.57
N THR A 156 2.47 -12.03 26.23
CA THR A 156 2.54 -11.94 27.69
C THR A 156 1.53 -10.91 28.21
N LEU A 157 1.37 -9.80 27.50
CA LEU A 157 0.42 -8.74 27.84
C LEU A 157 -1.04 -9.23 27.75
N PHE A 158 -1.36 -9.99 26.70
CA PHE A 158 -2.69 -10.58 26.53
C PHE A 158 -3.02 -11.60 27.61
N HIS A 159 -2.06 -12.47 27.96
CA HIS A 159 -2.27 -13.45 29.01
C HIS A 159 -2.49 -12.80 30.38
N ALA A 160 -1.70 -11.79 30.75
CA ALA A 160 -1.86 -11.07 32.01
C ALA A 160 -3.26 -10.45 32.17
N MET A 161 -3.82 -9.96 31.07
CA MET A 161 -5.14 -9.31 31.04
C MET A 161 -6.30 -10.29 31.11
N ASP A 162 -6.16 -11.40 30.41
CA ASP A 162 -7.08 -12.53 30.52
C ASP A 162 -7.12 -13.05 31.97
N MET A 163 -5.97 -13.13 32.66
CA MET A 163 -5.93 -13.53 34.08
C MET A 163 -6.64 -12.51 34.99
N LEU A 164 -6.37 -11.21 34.85
CA LEU A 164 -7.06 -10.19 35.65
C LEU A 164 -8.58 -10.25 35.45
N TYR A 165 -9.04 -10.35 34.21
CA TYR A 165 -10.45 -10.43 33.88
C TYR A 165 -11.11 -11.69 34.47
N ARG A 166 -10.50 -12.87 34.29
CA ARG A 166 -11.01 -14.15 34.83
C ARG A 166 -11.12 -14.18 36.34
N HIS A 167 -10.28 -13.39 37.03
CA HIS A 167 -10.27 -13.28 38.49
C HIS A 167 -11.03 -12.06 39.01
N GLY A 168 -11.90 -11.44 38.19
CA GLY A 168 -12.74 -10.31 38.61
C GLY A 168 -11.91 -9.09 39.05
N TYR A 169 -10.73 -8.92 38.46
CA TYR A 169 -9.75 -7.89 38.81
C TYR A 169 -9.23 -7.98 40.26
N ASP A 170 -9.39 -9.11 40.95
CA ASP A 170 -8.68 -9.38 42.20
C ASP A 170 -7.21 -9.68 41.92
N LEU A 171 -6.35 -8.73 42.32
CA LEU A 171 -4.92 -8.81 42.10
C LEU A 171 -4.28 -9.99 42.84
N SER A 172 -4.75 -10.31 44.06
CA SER A 172 -4.17 -11.38 44.87
C SER A 172 -4.42 -12.75 44.24
N SER A 173 -5.67 -13.02 43.86
CA SER A 173 -6.03 -14.22 43.12
C SER A 173 -5.31 -14.31 41.78
N ALA A 174 -5.25 -13.24 40.99
CA ALA A 174 -4.59 -13.25 39.69
C ALA A 174 -3.08 -13.51 39.79
N ILE A 175 -2.38 -12.91 40.77
CA ILE A 175 -0.94 -13.14 40.98
C ILE A 175 -0.67 -14.59 41.41
N SER A 176 -1.54 -15.18 42.24
CA SER A 176 -1.37 -16.57 42.69
C SER A 176 -1.38 -17.59 41.54
N VAL A 177 -2.08 -17.27 40.44
CA VAL A 177 -2.13 -18.09 39.22
C VAL A 177 -0.96 -17.81 38.29
N LEU A 178 -0.42 -16.59 38.28
CA LEU A 178 0.79 -16.24 37.51
C LEU A 178 2.07 -16.83 38.10
N VAL A 179 2.09 -17.09 39.41
CA VAL A 179 3.20 -17.76 40.12
C VAL A 179 2.70 -18.94 40.95
N PRO A 180 2.32 -20.07 40.30
CA PRO A 180 1.99 -21.31 40.99
C PRO A 180 3.18 -21.86 41.81
N LEU A 181 2.90 -22.82 42.68
CA LEU A 181 3.91 -23.51 43.51
C LEU A 181 5.06 -24.16 42.70
N GLY A 182 4.88 -24.37 41.39
CA GLY A 182 5.88 -24.91 40.46
C GLY A 182 6.75 -23.86 39.74
N GLY A 183 6.54 -22.57 39.98
CA GLY A 183 7.26 -21.47 39.31
C GLY A 183 6.36 -20.62 38.40
N PRO A 184 6.85 -19.46 37.93
CA PRO A 184 6.05 -18.50 37.16
C PRO A 184 5.65 -19.02 35.77
N VAL A 185 4.47 -18.62 35.30
CA VAL A 185 3.97 -18.95 33.95
C VAL A 185 4.73 -18.15 32.90
N VAL A 186 5.25 -18.84 31.86
CA VAL A 186 5.98 -18.21 30.76
C VAL A 186 5.20 -18.33 29.45
N CYS A 187 4.76 -17.17 28.95
CA CYS A 187 4.14 -17.07 27.63
C CYS A 187 5.22 -16.85 26.57
N ARG A 188 5.25 -17.70 25.54
CA ARG A 188 6.15 -17.56 24.38
C ARG A 188 5.31 -17.54 23.11
N ASP A 189 5.57 -16.59 22.22
CA ASP A 189 4.99 -16.59 20.89
C ASP A 189 5.85 -17.42 19.94
N GLU A 190 5.40 -17.55 18.68
CA GLU A 190 6.11 -18.35 17.70
C GLU A 190 7.54 -17.85 17.45
N MET A 191 7.79 -16.53 17.51
CA MET A 191 9.13 -15.98 17.32
C MET A 191 10.16 -16.54 18.32
N GLU A 192 9.74 -16.77 19.55
CA GLU A 192 10.61 -17.26 20.63
C GLU A 192 10.58 -18.79 20.80
N LYS A 193 9.46 -19.43 20.45
CA LYS A 193 9.33 -20.90 20.54
C LYS A 193 10.20 -21.62 19.53
N TRP A 194 10.50 -20.97 18.41
CA TRP A 194 11.25 -21.60 17.33
C TRP A 194 12.71 -21.81 17.70
N SER A 195 13.24 -22.98 17.33
CA SER A 195 14.65 -23.27 17.56
C SER A 195 15.54 -22.50 16.58
N ALA A 196 16.83 -22.37 16.90
CA ALA A 196 17.79 -21.72 16.01
C ALA A 196 17.90 -22.41 14.64
N SER A 197 17.74 -23.75 14.60
CA SER A 197 17.74 -24.52 13.37
C SER A 197 16.47 -24.30 12.55
N GLU A 198 15.30 -24.23 13.20
CA GLU A 198 14.03 -23.91 12.52
C GLU A 198 14.04 -22.50 11.93
N ALA A 199 14.54 -21.51 12.68
CA ALA A 199 14.69 -20.13 12.21
C ALA A 199 15.62 -20.03 11.01
N SER A 200 16.76 -20.71 11.05
CA SER A 200 17.73 -20.72 9.95
C SER A 200 17.16 -21.40 8.70
N LEU A 201 16.46 -22.52 8.87
CA LEU A 201 15.81 -23.25 7.80
C LEU A 201 14.70 -22.42 7.14
N PHE A 202 13.93 -21.67 7.93
CA PHE A 202 12.90 -20.77 7.42
C PHE A 202 13.47 -19.68 6.51
N GLU A 203 14.60 -19.08 6.89
CA GLU A 203 15.23 -18.03 6.09
C GLU A 203 15.75 -18.54 4.75
N GLU A 204 16.45 -19.67 4.77
CA GLU A 204 16.99 -20.30 3.55
C GLU A 204 15.86 -20.59 2.56
N VAL A 205 14.75 -21.10 3.06
CA VAL A 205 13.63 -21.53 2.24
C VAL A 205 12.79 -20.34 1.78
N LEU A 206 12.62 -19.31 2.60
CA LEU A 206 11.92 -18.09 2.21
C LEU A 206 12.63 -17.37 1.06
N GLU A 207 13.97 -17.45 0.99
CA GLU A 207 14.75 -16.93 -0.14
C GLU A 207 14.55 -17.75 -1.43
N LYS A 208 14.33 -19.07 -1.31
CA LYS A 208 14.17 -19.98 -2.46
C LYS A 208 12.73 -20.07 -2.99
N TYR A 209 11.73 -20.18 -2.11
CA TYR A 209 10.32 -20.40 -2.47
C TYR A 209 9.46 -19.13 -2.36
N GLY A 210 10.00 -18.04 -1.82
CA GLY A 210 9.25 -16.80 -1.63
C GLY A 210 8.22 -16.92 -0.50
N LYS A 211 7.00 -16.44 -0.73
CA LYS A 211 5.93 -16.38 0.30
C LYS A 211 4.88 -17.48 0.15
N ASP A 212 5.20 -18.58 -0.53
CA ASP A 212 4.31 -19.73 -0.56
C ASP A 212 4.45 -20.56 0.73
N PHE A 213 3.67 -20.19 1.74
CA PHE A 213 3.74 -20.84 3.04
C PHE A 213 3.18 -22.28 3.02
N ASN A 214 2.40 -22.67 2.01
CA ASN A 214 1.93 -24.04 1.88
C ASN A 214 3.07 -24.95 1.45
N ASP A 215 3.88 -24.53 0.49
CA ASP A 215 5.06 -25.26 0.03
C ASP A 215 6.14 -25.30 1.10
N ILE A 216 6.39 -24.17 1.78
CA ILE A 216 7.31 -24.12 2.94
C ILE A 216 6.89 -25.12 4.02
N ARG A 217 5.58 -25.26 4.28
CA ARG A 217 5.10 -26.24 5.25
C ARG A 217 5.29 -27.67 4.75
N GLN A 218 4.91 -27.96 3.51
CA GLN A 218 4.93 -29.33 3.00
C GLN A 218 6.35 -29.89 2.86
N ASP A 219 7.27 -29.10 2.32
CA ASP A 219 8.58 -29.59 1.92
C ASP A 219 9.62 -29.47 3.04
N ILE A 220 9.46 -28.51 3.95
CA ILE A 220 10.54 -28.04 4.84
C ILE A 220 10.16 -28.11 6.31
N LEU A 221 8.98 -27.59 6.69
CA LEU A 221 8.50 -27.56 8.07
C LEU A 221 7.18 -28.34 8.25
N PRO A 222 7.13 -29.65 7.93
CA PRO A 222 5.89 -30.43 7.97
C PRO A 222 5.33 -30.63 9.38
N TRP A 223 6.17 -30.48 10.42
CA TRP A 223 5.76 -30.53 11.82
C TRP A 223 5.22 -29.21 12.36
N LYS A 224 5.28 -28.11 11.59
CA LYS A 224 4.68 -26.82 11.96
C LYS A 224 3.33 -26.65 11.29
N SER A 225 2.41 -25.99 11.98
CA SER A 225 1.13 -25.60 11.39
C SER A 225 1.32 -24.42 10.43
N LEU A 226 0.46 -24.31 9.41
CA LEU A 226 0.48 -23.17 8.50
C LEU A 226 0.31 -21.84 9.26
N MET A 227 -0.59 -21.83 10.25
CA MET A 227 -0.85 -20.67 11.10
C MET A 227 0.40 -20.26 11.90
N SER A 228 1.14 -21.20 12.49
CA SER A 228 2.39 -20.90 13.22
C SER A 228 3.49 -20.37 12.30
N ILE A 229 3.58 -20.86 11.06
CA ILE A 229 4.57 -20.37 10.08
C ILE A 229 4.24 -18.93 9.69
N ILE A 230 2.97 -18.63 9.45
CA ILE A 230 2.52 -17.27 9.10
C ILE A 230 2.73 -16.31 10.29
N GLU A 231 2.38 -16.73 11.51
CA GLU A 231 2.63 -15.93 12.71
C GLU A 231 4.12 -15.63 12.87
N TYR A 232 4.97 -16.66 12.76
CA TYR A 232 6.42 -16.50 12.79
C TYR A 232 6.92 -15.54 11.72
N TYR A 233 6.44 -15.66 10.47
CA TYR A 233 6.83 -14.78 9.36
C TYR A 233 6.61 -13.30 9.68
N TYR A 234 5.43 -12.94 10.19
CA TYR A 234 5.12 -11.55 10.50
C TYR A 234 5.94 -11.01 11.67
N MET A 235 6.23 -11.84 12.69
CA MET A 235 7.12 -11.47 13.78
C MET A 235 8.58 -11.35 13.33
N TRP A 236 9.03 -12.26 12.47
CA TRP A 236 10.40 -12.27 11.93
C TRP A 236 10.66 -11.02 11.06
N LYS A 237 9.65 -10.53 10.33
CA LYS A 237 9.74 -9.29 9.53
C LYS A 237 10.01 -8.03 10.36
N THR A 238 9.82 -8.04 11.67
CA THR A 238 10.15 -6.89 12.53
C THR A 238 11.54 -7.01 13.15
N THR A 239 12.28 -8.09 12.89
CA THR A 239 13.64 -8.25 13.41
C THR A 239 14.59 -7.25 12.76
N ASP A 240 15.52 -6.71 13.55
CA ASP A 240 16.53 -5.76 13.06
C ASP A 240 17.28 -6.30 11.85
N ARG A 241 17.62 -7.60 11.88
CA ARG A 241 18.34 -8.25 10.78
C ARG A 241 17.54 -8.21 9.48
N TYR A 242 16.24 -8.52 9.50
CA TYR A 242 15.41 -8.45 8.29
C TYR A 242 15.28 -7.01 7.78
N VAL A 243 15.04 -6.06 8.69
CA VAL A 243 14.91 -4.64 8.34
C VAL A 243 16.20 -4.13 7.70
N GLN A 244 17.35 -4.43 8.30
CA GLN A 244 18.66 -4.09 7.76
C GLN A 244 18.89 -4.71 6.37
N GLN A 245 18.57 -5.99 6.19
CA GLN A 245 18.70 -6.67 4.89
C GLN A 245 17.84 -5.99 3.81
N LYS A 246 16.62 -5.54 4.15
CA LYS A 246 15.75 -4.79 3.24
C LYS A 246 16.28 -3.40 2.92
N CYS A 247 16.77 -2.67 3.92
CA CYS A 247 17.38 -1.35 3.72
C CYS A 247 18.61 -1.42 2.80
N VAL A 248 19.48 -2.42 2.98
CA VAL A 248 20.65 -2.63 2.12
C VAL A 248 20.24 -2.92 0.68
N LYS A 249 19.29 -3.85 0.46
CA LYS A 249 18.78 -4.17 -0.89
C LYS A 249 18.14 -2.95 -1.58
N ALA A 250 17.44 -2.08 -0.83
CA ALA A 250 16.87 -0.85 -1.36
C ALA A 250 17.96 0.16 -1.76
N ALA A 251 18.95 0.39 -0.91
CA ALA A 251 20.08 1.27 -1.21
C ALA A 251 20.87 0.80 -2.45
N GLU A 252 21.06 -0.51 -2.60
CA GLU A 252 21.67 -1.07 -3.81
C GLU A 252 20.83 -0.83 -5.07
N ALA A 253 19.51 -0.96 -5.00
CA ALA A 253 18.62 -0.67 -6.12
C ALA A 253 18.65 0.82 -6.51
N GLU A 254 18.66 1.72 -5.53
CA GLU A 254 18.82 3.17 -5.75
C GLU A 254 20.17 3.50 -6.40
N SER A 255 21.25 2.84 -5.97
CA SER A 255 22.58 3.04 -6.56
C SER A 255 22.70 2.56 -8.02
N LYS A 256 21.83 1.64 -8.44
CA LYS A 256 21.77 1.13 -9.82
C LYS A 256 20.92 2.01 -10.74
N LEU A 257 20.11 2.92 -10.19
CA LEU A 257 19.44 3.94 -10.98
C LEU A 257 20.50 4.90 -11.50
N LYS A 258 20.85 4.79 -12.79
CA LYS A 258 21.78 5.72 -13.42
C LYS A 258 21.22 7.13 -13.30
N GLN A 259 21.99 8.00 -12.63
CA GLN A 259 21.73 9.42 -12.54
C GLN A 259 21.54 9.96 -13.97
N VAL A 260 20.32 10.40 -14.31
CA VAL A 260 20.04 10.99 -15.63
C VAL A 260 20.85 12.27 -15.72
N TYR A 261 21.93 12.25 -16.50
CA TYR A 261 22.70 13.44 -16.81
C TYR A 261 21.84 14.33 -17.73
N ILE A 262 21.47 15.51 -17.24
CA ILE A 262 20.80 16.55 -18.03
C ILE A 262 21.91 17.50 -18.52
N PRO A 263 22.27 17.49 -19.81
CA PRO A 263 23.22 18.46 -20.34
C PRO A 263 22.62 19.86 -20.26
N THR A 264 23.35 20.82 -19.69
CA THR A 264 23.03 22.24 -19.80
C THR A 264 23.22 22.67 -21.25
N TYR A 265 22.11 22.88 -21.96
CA TYR A 265 22.13 23.51 -23.28
C TYR A 265 22.38 25.01 -23.13
N SER A 266 23.65 25.40 -23.22
CA SER A 266 24.07 26.79 -23.45
C SER A 266 24.85 26.88 -24.76
N GLN A 267 24.21 26.49 -25.87
CA GLN A 267 24.65 26.86 -27.20
C GLN A 267 23.51 27.58 -27.92
N PRO A 268 23.74 28.80 -28.45
CA PRO A 268 22.76 29.47 -29.29
C PRO A 268 22.63 28.72 -30.61
N ASP A 269 21.37 28.51 -31.00
CA ASP A 269 20.96 27.83 -32.23
C ASP A 269 21.52 28.55 -33.48
N PRO A 270 22.23 27.86 -34.40
CA PRO A 270 22.79 28.46 -35.60
C PRO A 270 21.74 28.93 -36.65
N ASN A 271 20.44 28.69 -36.43
CA ASN A 271 19.38 29.03 -37.38
C ASN A 271 18.53 30.27 -37.01
N GLN A 272 19.03 31.22 -36.24
CA GLN A 272 18.33 32.49 -36.05
C GLN A 272 18.45 33.40 -37.29
N ILE A 273 17.31 33.56 -37.98
CA ILE A 273 17.11 34.55 -39.04
C ILE A 273 17.10 35.94 -38.39
N SER A 274 18.10 36.74 -38.71
CA SER A 274 18.24 38.14 -38.32
C SER A 274 17.10 38.99 -38.90
N THR A 275 16.14 39.41 -38.08
CA THR A 275 15.28 40.55 -38.40
C THR A 275 15.83 41.81 -37.73
N SER A 276 16.54 42.62 -38.51
CA SER A 276 16.93 43.97 -38.12
C SER A 276 15.74 44.92 -38.18
N ASN A 277 15.42 45.61 -37.08
CA ASN A 277 15.12 47.05 -37.05
C ASN A 277 14.85 47.56 -35.62
N GLY A 278 15.54 48.63 -35.20
CA GLY A 278 14.93 49.66 -34.35
C GLY A 278 15.47 49.98 -32.95
N LYS A 279 16.72 50.46 -32.85
CA LYS A 279 17.29 51.44 -31.87
C LYS A 279 17.39 51.14 -30.35
N PRO A 280 18.39 51.74 -29.65
CA PRO A 280 18.85 51.34 -28.33
C PRO A 280 18.20 52.14 -27.18
N GLY A 281 18.00 51.49 -26.04
CA GLY A 281 17.59 52.10 -24.79
C GLY A 281 18.48 51.61 -23.64
N THR A 282 19.40 52.45 -23.23
CA THR A 282 20.25 52.34 -22.03
C THR A 282 19.41 52.33 -20.75
N VAL A 283 19.70 51.44 -19.78
CA VAL A 283 19.84 51.76 -18.34
C VAL A 283 20.40 50.56 -17.55
N ASN A 284 21.09 50.91 -16.46
CA ASN A 284 22.09 50.16 -15.73
C ASN A 284 21.58 49.20 -14.64
N GLY A 285 22.37 48.15 -14.37
CA GLY A 285 22.99 47.91 -13.06
C GLY A 285 22.22 47.08 -12.01
N ALA A 286 22.77 45.92 -11.63
CA ALA A 286 23.21 45.64 -10.25
C ALA A 286 23.81 44.23 -10.12
N VAL A 287 24.96 44.17 -9.47
CA VAL A 287 25.75 42.99 -9.08
C VAL A 287 25.16 42.36 -7.80
N GLY A 288 25.25 41.04 -7.67
CA GLY A 288 25.04 40.31 -6.40
C GLY A 288 25.04 38.79 -6.61
N SER A 289 26.22 38.15 -6.59
CA SER A 289 26.80 37.40 -5.45
C SER A 289 26.29 35.96 -5.32
N THR A 290 27.17 35.05 -5.73
CA THR A 290 27.16 33.59 -5.62
C THR A 290 27.10 33.11 -4.17
N PHE A 291 26.19 32.19 -3.85
CA PHE A 291 26.19 31.41 -2.61
C PHE A 291 26.67 29.98 -2.92
N GLN A 292 27.77 29.56 -2.30
CA GLN A 292 28.19 28.16 -2.20
C GLN A 292 27.76 27.58 -0.85
N PRO A 293 27.32 26.31 -0.78
CA PRO A 293 27.23 25.59 0.48
C PRO A 293 28.55 24.85 0.77
N GLN A 294 29.27 25.28 1.81
CA GLN A 294 30.36 24.50 2.40
C GLN A 294 29.81 23.43 3.36
N LYS A 295 30.32 22.20 3.19
CA LYS A 295 30.23 21.11 4.18
C LYS A 295 31.06 21.46 5.41
N SER A 296 30.55 21.17 6.60
CA SER A 296 31.36 21.00 7.81
C SER A 296 31.07 19.62 8.44
N PRO A 297 32.12 18.86 8.82
CA PRO A 297 32.00 17.66 9.64
C PRO A 297 32.28 18.02 11.10
N LEU A 298 31.59 17.40 12.05
CA LEU A 298 32.09 17.34 13.42
C LEU A 298 32.01 15.92 13.98
N ARG A 299 33.14 15.59 14.58
CA ARG A 299 33.66 14.31 15.03
C ARG A 299 33.32 14.13 16.51
N SER A 300 33.43 12.87 16.92
CA SER A 300 33.26 12.32 18.26
C SER A 300 34.16 12.89 19.38
N SER A 301 33.69 12.62 20.60
CA SER A 301 34.43 12.29 21.84
C SER A 301 34.73 13.43 22.83
N LEU A 302 33.97 13.44 23.93
CA LEU A 302 34.39 13.01 25.26
C LEU A 302 33.16 12.60 26.07
#